data_AF-A0A5E4JQ67-F1
#
_entry.id   AF-A0A5E4JQ67-F1
#
_cell.length_a   1.000
_cell.length_b   1.000
_cell.length_c   1.000
_cell.angle_alpha   90.00
_cell.angle_beta   90.00
_cell.angle_gamma   90.00
#
_symmetry.space_group_name_H-M   'P 1'
#
loop_
_entity.id
_entity.type
_entity.pdbx_description
1 polymer ?
#
loop_
_entity_poly.entity_id
_entity_poly.type
_entity_poly.pdbx_seq_one_letter_code
_entity_poly.pdbx_strand_id
1 'polypeptide(L)'
;MKKRSQVNKAIKGLERVEEARLKKTLIFTFIFCLVVITIIVLVQLYGQNKISIGCSYLDPITIDFLAFFAALFLFIEGFARIFEHPNSTIKMQLTRTFRIAFGCAIMTLHIMQFLHK
;
A
#
# COMPACT_ATOMS: atom_id res chain seq x y z
N MET A 1 -15.90 -5.56 44.11
CA MET A 1 -14.57 -5.25 43.51
C MET A 1 -14.06 -6.26 42.49
N LYS A 2 -14.15 -7.58 42.69
CA LYS A 2 -13.59 -8.60 41.76
C LYS A 2 -14.11 -8.53 40.30
N LYS A 3 -15.39 -8.21 40.09
CA LYS A 3 -16.01 -8.13 38.75
C LYS A 3 -15.39 -7.04 37.86
N ARG A 4 -15.08 -5.85 38.41
CA ARG A 4 -14.41 -4.76 37.65
C ARG A 4 -12.97 -5.12 37.24
N SER A 5 -12.25 -5.87 38.08
CA SER A 5 -10.90 -6.32 37.76
C SER A 5 -10.86 -7.33 36.60
N GLN A 6 -11.84 -8.24 36.52
CA GLN A 6 -11.95 -9.18 35.40
C GLN A 6 -12.30 -8.48 34.09
N VAL A 7 -13.22 -7.50 34.12
CA VAL A 7 -13.58 -6.70 32.93
C VAL A 7 -12.37 -5.93 32.41
N ASN A 8 -11.60 -5.27 33.28
CA ASN A 8 -10.41 -4.53 32.85
C ASN A 8 -9.32 -5.45 32.27
N LYS A 9 -9.17 -6.69 32.78
CA LYS A 9 -8.26 -7.69 32.19
C LYS A 9 -8.73 -8.14 30.80
N ALA A 10 -10.04 -8.32 30.61
CA ALA A 10 -10.61 -8.71 29.32
C ALA A 10 -10.41 -7.61 28.26
N ILE A 11 -10.67 -6.34 28.61
CA ILE A 11 -10.47 -5.18 27.71
C ILE A 11 -9.01 -5.08 27.27
N LYS A 12 -8.06 -5.12 28.23
CA LYS A 12 -6.63 -5.11 27.91
C LYS A 12 -6.19 -6.30 27.06
N GLY A 13 -6.85 -7.45 27.23
CA GLY A 13 -6.63 -8.63 26.40
C GLY A 13 -7.06 -8.40 24.95
N LEU A 14 -8.22 -7.79 24.74
CA LEU A 14 -8.75 -7.46 23.42
C LEU A 14 -7.86 -6.42 22.71
N GLU A 15 -7.45 -5.35 23.40
CA GLU A 15 -6.55 -4.32 22.85
C GLU A 15 -5.24 -4.93 22.35
N ARG A 16 -4.64 -5.86 23.09
CA ARG A 16 -3.40 -6.54 22.67
C ARG A 16 -3.59 -7.41 21.43
N VAL A 17 -4.74 -8.09 21.31
CA VAL A 17 -5.05 -8.94 20.15
C VAL A 17 -5.24 -8.07 18.92
N GLU A 18 -5.93 -6.94 19.08
CA GLU A 18 -6.15 -5.93 18.04
C GLU A 18 -4.83 -5.35 17.53
N GLU A 19 -3.97 -4.88 18.42
CA GLU A 19 -2.64 -4.38 18.06
C GLU A 19 -1.81 -5.43 17.34
N ALA A 20 -1.82 -6.69 17.79
CA ALA A 20 -1.06 -7.77 17.16
C ALA A 20 -1.56 -8.08 15.74
N ARG A 21 -2.87 -7.99 15.49
CA ARG A 21 -3.48 -8.20 14.17
C ARG A 21 -3.19 -7.03 13.22
N LEU A 22 -3.29 -5.80 13.71
CA LEU A 22 -2.95 -4.61 12.95
C LEU A 22 -1.47 -4.65 12.53
N LYS A 23 -0.55 -4.91 13.47
CA LYS A 23 0.89 -5.03 13.18
C LYS A 23 1.17 -6.09 12.11
N LYS A 24 0.55 -7.26 12.19
CA LYS A 24 0.69 -8.32 11.18
C LYS A 24 0.22 -7.86 9.80
N THR A 25 -0.93 -7.19 9.73
CA THR A 25 -1.46 -6.64 8.48
C THR A 25 -0.52 -5.60 7.89
N LEU A 26 -0.03 -4.66 8.70
CA LEU A 26 0.91 -3.62 8.26
C LEU A 26 2.23 -4.22 7.73
N ILE A 27 2.80 -5.21 8.42
CA ILE A 27 4.01 -5.91 7.96
C ILE A 27 3.75 -6.63 6.64
N PHE A 28 2.63 -7.33 6.52
CA PHE A 28 2.24 -8.00 5.28
C PHE A 28 2.10 -6.99 4.13
N THR A 29 1.38 -5.88 4.34
CA THR A 29 1.21 -4.81 3.36
C THR A 29 2.55 -4.21 2.96
N PHE A 30 3.45 -3.97 3.92
CA PHE A 30 4.78 -3.42 3.66
C PHE A 30 5.63 -4.36 2.79
N ILE A 31 5.73 -5.64 3.17
CA ILE A 31 6.46 -6.66 2.38
C ILE A 31 5.86 -6.76 0.98
N PHE A 32 4.53 -6.78 0.86
CA PHE A 32 3.85 -6.87 -0.42
C PHE A 32 4.14 -5.65 -1.30
N CYS A 33 4.15 -4.44 -0.74
CA CYS A 33 4.55 -3.22 -1.46
C CYS A 33 5.99 -3.30 -1.95
N LEU A 34 6.93 -3.78 -1.13
CA LEU A 34 8.33 -3.94 -1.53
C LEU A 34 8.48 -4.90 -2.72
N VAL A 35 7.75 -6.03 -2.70
CA VAL A 35 7.75 -6.99 -3.80
C VAL A 35 7.21 -6.35 -5.07
N VAL A 36 6.07 -5.65 -4.99
CA VAL A 36 5.45 -4.99 -6.14
C VAL A 36 6.34 -3.88 -6.71
N ILE A 37 6.92 -3.03 -5.86
CA ILE A 37 7.88 -1.99 -6.27
C ILE A 37 9.07 -2.63 -7.00
N THR A 38 9.64 -3.69 -6.43
CA THR A 38 10.78 -4.40 -7.04
C THR A 38 10.44 -4.92 -8.44
N ILE A 39 9.29 -5.59 -8.58
CA ILE A 39 8.82 -6.10 -9.88
C ILE A 39 8.69 -4.96 -10.89
N ILE A 40 8.09 -3.84 -10.49
CA ILE A 40 7.85 -2.70 -11.36
C ILE A 40 9.14 -2.00 -11.77
N VAL A 41 10.07 -1.80 -10.84
CA VAL A 41 11.40 -1.25 -11.16
C VAL A 41 12.10 -2.15 -12.18
N LEU A 42 12.08 -3.48 -11.99
CA LEU A 42 12.67 -4.42 -12.94
C LEU A 42 12.00 -4.36 -14.31
N VAL A 43 10.67 -4.32 -14.36
CA VAL A 43 9.92 -4.20 -15.62
C VAL A 43 10.23 -2.88 -16.33
N GLN A 44 10.29 -1.78 -15.58
CA GLN A 44 10.61 -0.45 -16.12
C GLN A 44 12.03 -0.39 -16.68
N LEU A 45 13.03 -0.91 -15.95
CA LEU A 45 14.42 -0.97 -16.41
C LEU A 45 14.56 -1.90 -17.62
N TYR A 46 13.91 -3.05 -17.61
CA TYR A 46 13.90 -3.97 -18.75
C TYR A 46 13.28 -3.31 -19.99
N GLY A 47 12.15 -2.63 -19.82
CA GLY A 47 11.47 -1.87 -20.86
C GLY A 47 12.37 -0.80 -21.47
N GLN A 48 12.99 0.04 -20.64
CA GLN A 48 13.92 1.08 -21.09
C GLN A 48 15.14 0.53 -21.83
N ASN A 49 15.70 -0.62 -21.39
CA ASN A 49 16.90 -1.21 -21.99
C ASN A 49 16.63 -1.98 -23.28
N LYS A 50 15.43 -2.56 -23.45
CA LYS A 50 15.10 -3.44 -24.59
C LYS A 50 14.25 -2.77 -25.64
N ILE A 51 13.41 -1.84 -25.23
CA ILE A 51 12.50 -1.11 -26.10
C ILE A 51 13.04 0.31 -26.15
N SER A 52 13.72 0.69 -27.23
CA SER A 52 14.19 2.08 -27.49
C SER A 52 13.03 3.08 -27.64
N ILE A 53 11.82 2.69 -27.26
CA ILE A 53 10.63 3.51 -27.15
C ILE A 53 10.46 3.70 -25.65
N GLY A 54 10.88 4.86 -25.13
CA GLY A 54 10.57 5.22 -23.74
C GLY A 54 9.07 5.02 -23.50
N CYS A 55 8.71 4.32 -22.41
CA CYS A 55 7.31 4.15 -22.01
C CYS A 55 6.59 5.49 -22.12
N SER A 56 5.68 5.58 -23.10
CA SER A 56 4.90 6.74 -23.52
C SER A 56 5.26 8.06 -22.84
N TYR A 57 6.25 8.78 -23.39
CA TYR A 57 6.35 10.24 -23.19
C TYR A 57 5.18 11.02 -23.86
N LEU A 58 4.21 10.29 -24.43
CA LEU A 58 3.14 10.80 -25.29
C LEU A 58 1.78 10.92 -24.56
N ASP A 59 1.67 10.47 -23.31
CA ASP A 59 0.47 10.77 -22.54
C ASP A 59 0.49 12.25 -22.17
N PRO A 60 -0.63 12.99 -22.37
CA PRO A 60 -0.72 14.38 -21.95
C PRO A 60 -0.30 14.51 -20.49
N ILE A 61 0.49 15.53 -20.18
CA ILE A 61 0.92 15.85 -18.80
C ILE A 61 -0.26 15.77 -17.80
N THR A 62 -1.46 16.13 -18.24
CA THR A 62 -2.71 16.02 -17.48
C THR A 62 -3.04 14.59 -17.02
N ILE A 63 -2.82 13.58 -17.87
CA ILE A 63 -3.05 12.17 -17.53
C ILE A 63 -2.06 11.70 -16.48
N ASP A 64 -0.78 12.06 -16.61
CA ASP A 64 0.26 11.73 -15.62
C ASP A 64 -0.05 12.34 -14.25
N PHE A 65 -0.44 13.62 -14.20
CA PHE A 65 -0.84 14.25 -12.95
C PHE A 65 -2.07 13.58 -12.33
N LEU A 66 -3.10 13.29 -13.14
CA LEU A 66 -4.30 12.62 -12.66
C LEU A 66 -3.99 11.22 -12.11
N ALA A 67 -3.16 10.45 -12.81
CA ALA A 67 -2.72 9.13 -12.39
C ALA A 67 -1.91 9.18 -11.09
N PHE A 68 -1.00 10.16 -10.95
CA PHE A 68 -0.24 10.38 -9.72
C PHE A 68 -1.15 10.71 -8.53
N PHE A 69 -2.10 11.63 -8.68
CA PHE A 69 -3.04 11.97 -7.61
C PHE A 69 -4.00 10.82 -7.28
N ALA A 70 -4.45 10.05 -8.28
CA ALA A 70 -5.24 8.85 -8.06
C ALA A 70 -4.46 7.79 -7.29
N ALA A 71 -3.18 7.59 -7.61
CA ALA A 71 -2.30 6.68 -6.88
C ALA A 71 -2.08 7.11 -5.43
N LEU A 72 -1.87 8.42 -5.20
CA LEU A 72 -1.77 8.99 -3.86
C LEU A 72 -3.06 8.78 -3.06
N PHE A 73 -4.22 8.99 -3.69
CA PHE A 73 -5.52 8.71 -3.08
C PHE A 73 -5.68 7.23 -2.71
N LEU A 74 -5.33 6.30 -3.60
CA LEU A 74 -5.37 4.86 -3.33
C LEU A 74 -4.47 4.45 -2.16
N PHE A 75 -3.27 5.03 -2.09
CA PHE A 75 -2.33 4.79 -1.01
C PHE A 75 -2.89 5.28 0.34
N ILE A 76 -3.35 6.53 0.41
CA ILE A 76 -3.85 7.14 1.64
C ILE A 76 -5.15 6.47 2.09
N GLU A 77 -6.13 6.27 1.19
CA GLU A 77 -7.41 5.62 1.51
C GLU A 77 -7.20 4.18 1.97
N GLY A 78 -6.33 3.43 1.27
CA GLY A 78 -5.98 2.07 1.66
C GLY A 78 -5.40 1.99 3.06
N PHE A 79 -4.47 2.90 3.41
CA PHE A 79 -3.92 2.97 4.77
C PHE A 79 -4.97 3.35 5.81
N ALA A 80 -5.77 4.40 5.55
CA ALA A 80 -6.82 4.85 6.45
C ALA A 80 -7.80 3.71 6.77
N ARG A 81 -8.20 2.92 5.77
CA ARG A 81 -9.09 1.77 5.94
C ARG A 81 -8.46 0.62 6.73
N ILE A 82 -7.15 0.42 6.68
CA ILE A 82 -6.48 -0.57 7.53
C ILE A 82 -6.58 -0.15 9.00
N PHE A 83 -6.33 1.13 9.30
CA PHE A 83 -6.41 1.68 10.66
C PHE A 83 -7.84 1.78 11.20
N GLU A 84 -8.85 1.97 10.34
CA GLU A 84 -10.27 1.98 10.74
C GLU A 84 -10.76 0.59 11.18
N HIS A 85 -10.11 -0.49 10.72
CA HIS A 85 -10.54 -1.86 11.01
C HIS A 85 -9.39 -2.77 11.48
N PRO A 86 -8.77 -2.46 12.64
CA PRO A 86 -7.59 -3.16 13.12
C PRO A 86 -7.84 -4.63 13.51
N ASN A 87 -9.10 -4.99 13.78
CA ASN A 87 -9.50 -6.36 14.14
C ASN A 87 -9.81 -7.27 12.94
N SER A 88 -9.89 -6.72 11.72
CA SER A 88 -10.18 -7.50 10.51
C SER A 88 -9.06 -8.51 10.21
N THR A 89 -9.44 -9.64 9.61
CA THR A 89 -8.47 -10.65 9.18
C THR A 89 -7.67 -10.17 7.97
N ILE A 90 -6.46 -10.71 7.79
CA ILE A 90 -5.60 -10.38 6.63
C ILE A 90 -6.35 -10.58 5.31
N LYS A 91 -7.15 -11.66 5.19
CA LYS A 91 -7.95 -11.95 3.99
C LYS A 91 -8.93 -10.82 3.65
N MET A 92 -9.57 -10.22 4.65
CA MET A 92 -10.47 -9.08 4.45
C MET A 92 -9.72 -7.78 4.13
N GLN A 93 -8.46 -7.67 4.56
CA GLN A 93 -7.58 -6.52 4.32
C GLN A 93 -6.81 -6.63 2.98
N LEU A 94 -6.96 -7.73 2.23
CA LEU A 94 -6.25 -7.95 0.97
C LEU A 94 -6.55 -6.88 -0.07
N THR A 95 -7.82 -6.56 -0.29
CA THR A 95 -8.21 -5.53 -1.27
C THR A 95 -7.59 -4.17 -0.94
N ARG A 96 -7.53 -3.81 0.34
CA ARG A 96 -6.87 -2.59 0.83
C ARG A 96 -5.35 -2.65 0.64
N THR A 97 -4.74 -3.81 0.90
CA THR A 97 -3.31 -4.05 0.62
C THR A 97 -2.99 -3.91 -0.86
N PHE A 98 -3.82 -4.46 -1.74
CA PHE A 98 -3.66 -4.30 -3.20
C PHE A 98 -3.79 -2.83 -3.62
N ARG A 99 -4.76 -2.08 -3.07
CA ARG A 99 -4.88 -0.63 -3.35
C ARG A 99 -3.62 0.14 -2.96
N ILE A 100 -3.08 -0.11 -1.77
CA ILE A 100 -1.82 0.52 -1.32
C ILE A 100 -0.67 0.14 -2.25
N ALA A 101 -0.55 -1.14 -2.59
CA ALA A 101 0.51 -1.61 -3.47
C ALA A 101 0.43 -1.01 -4.88
N PHE A 102 -0.77 -0.88 -5.45
CA PHE A 102 -0.98 -0.17 -6.72
C PHE A 102 -0.67 1.33 -6.62
N GLY A 103 -1.04 1.97 -5.50
CA GLY A 103 -0.63 3.35 -5.23
C GLY A 103 0.90 3.51 -5.22
N CYS A 104 1.60 2.68 -4.45
CA CYS A 104 3.06 2.63 -4.41
C CYS A 104 3.69 2.37 -5.78
N ALA A 105 3.16 1.40 -6.52
CA ALA A 105 3.57 1.03 -7.86
C ALA A 105 3.53 2.20 -8.84
N ILE A 106 2.36 2.85 -8.96
CA ILE A 106 2.14 3.94 -9.90
C ILE A 106 2.98 5.17 -9.51
N MET A 107 3.04 5.50 -8.21
CA MET A 107 3.92 6.57 -7.74
C MET A 107 5.40 6.29 -8.08
N THR A 108 5.85 5.05 -7.90
CA THR A 108 7.23 4.66 -8.26
C THR A 108 7.49 4.81 -9.75
N LEU A 109 6.56 4.38 -10.61
CA LEU A 109 6.66 4.55 -12.05
C LEU A 109 6.80 6.03 -12.43
N HIS A 110 5.96 6.91 -11.89
CA HIS A 110 6.05 8.35 -12.17
C HIS A 110 7.35 8.95 -11.66
N ILE A 111 7.86 8.53 -10.49
CA ILE A 111 9.18 8.97 -9.99
C ILE A 111 10.29 8.53 -10.95
N MET A 112 10.28 7.27 -11.39
CA MET A 112 11.28 6.77 -12.36
C MET A 112 11.19 7.49 -13.71
N GLN A 113 9.98 7.74 -14.21
CA GLN A 113 9.77 8.50 -15.44
C GLN A 113 10.24 9.96 -15.31
N PHE A 114 10.07 10.58 -14.15
CA PHE A 114 10.56 11.93 -13.88
C PHE A 114 12.09 12.00 -13.81
N LEU A 115 12.72 10.99 -13.20
CA LEU A 115 14.19 10.93 -13.05
C LEU A 115 14.92 10.57 -14.34
N HIS A 116 14.29 9.78 -15.23
CA HIS A 116 14.88 9.32 -16.49
C HIS A 116 14.38 10.10 -17.72
N LYS A 117 13.58 11.17 -17.52
CA LYS A 117 13.40 12.23 -18.51
C LYS A 117 14.71 12.99 -18.70
#